data_AF-A0A927KIF4-F1
#
_entry.id   AF-A0A927KIF4-F1
#
_cell.length_a   1.000
_cell.length_b   1.000
_cell.length_c   1.000
_cell.angle_alpha   90.00
_cell.angle_beta   90.00
_cell.angle_gamma   90.00
#
_symmetry.space_group_name_H-M   'P 1'
#
loop_
_entity.id
_entity.type
_entity.pdbx_description
1 polymer ?
#
loop_
_entity_poly.entity_id
_entity_poly.type
_entity_poly.pdbx_seq_one_letter_code
_entity_poly.pdbx_strand_id
1 'polypeptide(L)' 'MSHPTTRQARTTARRLRRAEALLLEAERALHDLPDHHCPRDLLERIRIHNAARTPALPKGDTPA' A
#
# COMPACT_ATOMS: atom_id res chain seq x y z
N MET A 1 28.15 -7.27 -18.77
CA MET A 1 26.92 -7.21 -19.58
C MET A 1 25.71 -7.44 -18.68
N SER A 2 24.93 -6.41 -18.35
CA SER A 2 23.72 -6.59 -17.53
C SER A 2 22.60 -7.19 -18.38
N HIS A 3 22.11 -8.36 -18.01
CA HIS A 3 21.06 -9.05 -18.75
C HIS A 3 19.78 -8.18 -18.84
N PRO A 4 19.13 -8.11 -20.01
CA PRO A 4 17.93 -7.29 -20.22
C PRO A 4 16.80 -7.65 -19.25
N THR A 5 16.76 -8.90 -18.78
CA THR A 5 15.87 -9.42 -17.74
C THR A 5 16.01 -8.70 -16.40
N THR A 6 17.24 -8.37 -15.97
CA THR A 6 17.49 -7.64 -14.72
C THR A 6 16.98 -6.21 -14.78
N ARG A 7 17.10 -5.55 -15.94
CA ARG A 7 16.60 -4.17 -16.14
C ARG A 7 15.07 -4.13 -16.14
N GLN A 8 14.44 -5.10 -16.78
CA GLN A 8 12.98 -5.20 -16.82
C GLN A 8 12.42 -5.50 -15.42
N ALA A 9 13.00 -6.46 -14.70
CA ALA A 9 12.62 -6.79 -13.33
C ALA A 9 12.75 -5.58 -12.39
N ARG A 10 13.84 -4.80 -12.49
CA ARG A 10 14.01 -3.56 -11.70
C ARG A 10 12.96 -2.51 -12.04
N THR A 11 12.58 -2.39 -13.30
CA THR A 11 11.55 -1.43 -13.75
C THR A 11 10.19 -1.83 -13.20
N THR A 12 9.84 -3.11 -13.30
CA THR A 12 8.60 -3.66 -12.73
C THR A 12 8.55 -3.46 -11.22
N ALA A 13 9.65 -3.77 -10.50
CA ALA A 13 9.72 -3.56 -9.05
C ALA A 13 9.55 -2.09 -8.66
N ARG A 14 10.09 -1.15 -9.44
CA ARG A 14 9.87 0.29 -9.23
C ARG A 14 8.41 0.69 -9.45
N ARG A 15 7.77 0.18 -10.50
CA ARG A 15 6.34 0.44 -10.77
C ARG A 15 5.46 -0.10 -9.65
N LEU A 16 5.77 -1.31 -9.17
CA LEU A 16 5.07 -1.93 -8.06
C LEU A 16 5.18 -1.05 -6.81
N ARG A 17 6.39 -0.66 -6.38
CA ARG A 17 6.58 0.24 -5.24
C ARG A 17 5.84 1.57 -5.37
N ARG A 18 5.75 2.11 -6.59
CA ARG A 18 4.98 3.34 -6.84
C ARG A 18 3.48 3.11 -6.69
N ALA A 19 2.95 2.02 -7.24
CA ALA A 19 1.53 1.68 -7.11
C ALA A 19 1.16 1.46 -5.63
N GLU A 20 2.05 0.83 -4.87
CA GLU A 20 1.89 0.61 -3.43
C GLU A 20 1.85 1.92 -2.64
N ALA A 21 2.73 2.88 -2.94
CA ALA A 21 2.68 4.21 -2.32
C ALA A 21 1.36 4.94 -2.64
N LEU A 22 0.90 4.86 -3.89
CA LEU A 22 -0.37 5.45 -4.31
C LEU A 22 -1.58 4.82 -3.59
N LEU A 23 -1.55 3.52 -3.29
CA LEU A 23 -2.62 2.88 -2.52
C LEU A 23 -2.65 3.32 -1.06
N LEU A 24 -1.50 3.61 -0.45
CA LEU A 24 -1.43 4.18 0.89
C LEU A 24 -1.95 5.63 0.91
N GLU A 25 -1.57 6.43 -0.09
CA GLU A 25 -2.08 7.79 -0.25
C GLU A 25 -3.60 7.81 -0.52
N ALA A 26 -4.08 6.91 -1.36
CA ALA A 26 -5.50 6.76 -1.66
C ALA A 26 -6.30 6.36 -0.42
N GLU A 27 -5.79 5.44 0.41
CA GLU A 27 -6.45 5.07 1.67
C GLU A 27 -6.69 6.30 2.56
N ARG A 28 -5.65 7.13 2.73
CA ARG A 28 -5.73 8.36 3.54
C ARG A 28 -6.71 9.36 2.93
N ALA A 29 -6.59 9.62 1.63
CA ALA A 29 -7.46 10.56 0.93
C ALA A 29 -8.93 10.15 1.03
N LEU A 30 -9.23 8.84 0.89
CA LEU A 30 -10.59 8.32 1.00
C LEU A 30 -11.09 8.29 2.44
N HIS A 31 -10.22 8.03 3.42
CA HIS A 31 -10.55 8.11 4.84
C HIS A 31 -10.99 9.52 5.25
N ASP A 32 -10.35 10.54 4.69
CA ASP A 32 -10.62 11.94 5.03
C ASP A 32 -11.85 12.51 4.28
N LEU A 33 -12.48 11.75 3.38
CA LEU A 33 -13.70 12.17 2.70
C LEU A 33 -14.91 12.11 3.65
N PRO A 34 -15.89 13.01 3.48
CA PRO A 34 -17.18 12.89 4.14
C PRO A 34 -17.87 11.57 3.78
N ASP A 35 -18.60 10.98 4.72
CA ASP A 35 -19.26 9.67 4.58
C ASP A 35 -20.11 9.50 3.31
N HIS A 36 -20.76 10.59 2.87
CA HIS A 36 -21.63 10.62 1.69
C HIS A 36 -20.87 10.73 0.36
N HIS A 37 -19.58 11.06 0.41
CA HIS A 37 -18.67 11.11 -0.74
C HIS A 37 -17.63 9.99 -0.71
N CYS A 38 -17.45 9.30 0.43
CA CYS A 38 -16.50 8.21 0.55
C CYS A 38 -17.02 6.95 -0.17
N PRO A 39 -16.34 6.46 -1.23
CA PRO A 39 -16.63 5.16 -1.81
C PRO A 39 -16.16 4.04 -0.85
N ARG A 40 -17.01 3.68 0.12
CA ARG A 40 -16.68 2.76 1.23
C ARG A 40 -16.12 1.42 0.75
N ASP A 41 -16.72 0.81 -0.26
CA ASP A 41 -16.27 -0.49 -0.79
C ASP A 41 -14.85 -0.41 -1.37
N LEU A 42 -14.50 0.73 -2.00
CA LEU A 42 -13.16 0.96 -2.52
C LEU A 42 -12.16 1.15 -1.38
N LEU A 43 -12.51 1.98 -0.38
CA LEU A 43 -11.69 2.20 0.81
C LEU A 43 -11.40 0.88 1.52
N GLU A 44 -12.40 0.02 1.70
CA GLU A 44 -12.24 -1.26 2.38
C GLU A 44 -11.32 -2.20 1.62
N ARG A 45 -11.45 -2.28 0.28
CA ARG A 45 -10.55 -3.09 -0.55
C ARG A 45 -9.10 -2.59 -0.47
N ILE A 46 -8.90 -1.28 -0.42
CA ILE A 46 -7.57 -0.67 -0.27
C ILE A 46 -6.99 -1.00 1.12
N ARG A 47 -7.79 -0.89 2.18
CA ARG A 47 -7.38 -1.27 3.55
C ARG A 47 -6.94 -2.72 3.65
N ILE A 48 -7.74 -3.65 3.12
CA ILE A 48 -7.40 -5.08 3.09
C ILE A 48 -6.06 -5.30 2.38
N HIS A 49 -5.87 -4.65 1.23
CA HIS A 49 -4.61 -4.73 0.48
C HIS A 49 -3.42 -4.20 1.28
N ASN A 50 -3.54 -3.01 1.88
CA ASN A 50 -2.46 -2.37 2.63
C ASN A 50 -2.15 -3.12 3.94
N ALA A 51 -3.15 -3.69 4.60
CA ALA A 51 -2.99 -4.52 5.79
C ALA A 51 -2.24 -5.83 5.49
N ALA A 52 -2.57 -6.51 4.40
CA ALA A 52 -1.85 -7.72 3.98
C ALA A 52 -0.37 -7.47 3.65
N ARG A 53 -0.01 -6.21 3.34
CA ARG A 53 1.35 -5.81 3.00
C ARG A 53 2.14 -5.19 4.14
N THR A 54 1.46 -4.74 5.18
CA THR A 54 2.09 -4.27 6.42
C THR A 54 2.20 -5.50 7.32
N PRO A 55 3.34 -6.22 7.36
CA PRO A 55 3.51 -7.26 8.36
C PRO A 55 3.25 -6.58 9.69
N ALA A 56 2.26 -7.08 10.44
CA ALA A 56 1.90 -6.53 11.73
C ALA A 56 3.20 -6.26 12.49
N LEU A 57 3.50 -4.98 12.78
CA LEU A 57 4.56 -4.69 13.73
C LEU A 57 4.24 -5.57 14.95
N PRO A 58 5.17 -6.43 15.41
CA PRO A 58 4.95 -7.09 16.68
C PRO A 58 4.65 -5.96 17.65
N LYS A 59 3.46 -6.00 18.27
CA LYS A 59 3.13 -5.11 19.37
C LYS A 59 4.28 -5.30 20.34
N GLY A 60 5.17 -4.33 20.41
CA GLY A 60 6.20 -4.32 21.42
C GLY A 60 5.46 -4.32 22.73
N ASP A 61 5.47 -5.45 23.42
CA ASP A 61 5.19 -5.49 24.84
C ASP A 61 6.04 -4.39 25.47
N THR A 62 5.39 -3.32 25.91
CA THR A 62 6.02 -2.30 26.73
C THR A 62 6.24 -2.94 28.10
N PRO A 63 7.48 -3.17 28.58
CA PRO A 63 7.69 -3.47 29.97
C PRO A 63 7.90 -2.13 30.71
N ALA A 64 6.97 -1.80 31.60
CA ALA A 64 7.20 -0.93 32.74
C ALA A 64 6.25 -1.33 33.86
#